data_AF-A0A1X7TZD2-F1
#
_entry.id   AF-A0A1X7TZD2-F1
#
_cell.length_a   1.000
_cell.length_b   1.000
_cell.length_c   1.000
_cell.angle_alpha   90.00
_cell.angle_beta   90.00
_cell.angle_gamma   90.00
#
_symmetry.space_group_name_H-M   'P 1'
#
loop_
_entity.id
_entity.type
_entity.pdbx_description
1 polymer ?
#
loop_
_entity_poly.entity_id
_entity_poly.type
_entity_poly.pdbx_seq_one_letter_code
_entity_poly.pdbx_strand_id
1 'polypeptide(L)'
;MASSSTPPSPLDSSPREDLWAEWLEPLTKWQTFGLYLPGIKQKDIDKIEEDKTGVESPPAVAPPPPSVDINKLRRIITEVIRTNYATFNKSLKENISQISREMFARGLLSESVKEYPSYDSLIREFEAGLNFKKSVKAIEEHCKKFIESILTQKGPPESHAREIAEEWREEVLKTLHFEFNVL
;
A
#
# COMPACT_ATOMS: atom_id res chain seq x y z
N MET A 1 -46.32 19.65 9.83
CA MET A 1 -45.50 19.98 11.03
C MET A 1 -45.22 18.68 11.76
N ALA A 2 -44.05 18.60 12.39
CA ALA A 2 -43.24 17.40 12.61
C ALA A 2 -43.91 16.21 13.33
N SER A 3 -43.45 15.00 13.00
CA SER A 3 -43.29 13.92 13.98
C SER A 3 -42.10 13.05 13.63
N SER A 4 -41.29 12.90 14.67
CA SER A 4 -39.97 12.31 14.85
C SER A 4 -39.87 10.84 14.45
N SER A 5 -38.76 10.44 13.81
CA SER A 5 -38.36 9.03 13.76
C SER A 5 -37.02 8.86 14.47
N THR A 6 -37.13 8.29 15.67
CA THR A 6 -36.07 7.84 16.57
C THR A 6 -35.14 6.84 15.86
N PRO A 7 -33.83 6.77 16.19
CA PRO A 7 -32.97 5.69 15.72
C PRO A 7 -33.47 4.35 16.31
N PRO A 8 -33.46 3.24 15.55
CA PRO A 8 -33.86 1.95 16.08
C PRO A 8 -32.88 1.47 17.15
N SER A 9 -33.42 0.93 18.24
CA SER A 9 -32.66 0.41 19.38
C SER A 9 -31.98 -0.94 19.05
N PRO A 10 -30.83 -1.24 19.67
CA PRO A 10 -30.00 -2.39 19.32
C PRO A 10 -30.46 -3.62 20.09
N LEU A 11 -31.54 -4.29 19.69
CA LEU A 11 -31.92 -5.56 20.32
C LEU A 11 -32.82 -6.50 19.49
N ASP A 12 -33.03 -6.25 18.19
CA ASP A 12 -33.63 -7.25 17.31
C ASP A 12 -32.53 -8.13 16.70
N SER A 13 -32.01 -9.03 17.53
CA SER A 13 -30.97 -10.01 17.19
C SER A 13 -31.63 -11.29 16.68
N SER A 14 -32.19 -11.26 15.48
CA SER A 14 -32.51 -12.49 14.75
C SER A 14 -31.60 -12.55 13.53
N PRO A 15 -30.69 -13.55 13.40
CA PRO A 15 -29.78 -13.61 12.27
C PRO A 15 -30.61 -13.83 11.02
N ARG A 16 -30.55 -12.86 10.11
CA ARG A 16 -31.10 -12.96 8.76
C ARG A 16 -30.28 -14.01 8.00
N GLU A 17 -30.78 -15.25 8.00
CA GLU A 17 -30.12 -16.42 7.38
C GLU A 17 -29.92 -16.26 5.86
N ASP A 18 -30.59 -15.30 5.24
CA ASP A 18 -30.47 -14.94 3.83
C ASP A 18 -29.20 -14.14 3.49
N LEU A 19 -28.49 -13.59 4.49
CA LEU A 19 -27.34 -12.70 4.26
C LEU A 19 -25.99 -13.43 4.25
N TRP A 20 -25.94 -14.74 4.56
CA TRP A 20 -24.67 -15.47 4.62
C TRP A 20 -23.92 -15.47 3.29
N ALA A 21 -24.63 -15.53 2.17
CA ALA A 21 -24.01 -15.53 0.83
C ALA A 21 -23.20 -14.24 0.58
N GLU A 22 -23.76 -13.08 0.94
CA GLU A 22 -23.12 -11.77 0.74
C GLU A 22 -21.85 -11.60 1.59
N TRP A 23 -21.82 -12.21 2.79
CA TRP A 23 -20.65 -12.17 3.68
C TRP A 23 -19.57 -13.19 3.32
N LEU A 24 -19.95 -14.31 2.71
CA LEU A 24 -19.07 -15.44 2.44
C LEU A 24 -18.48 -15.41 1.02
N GLU A 25 -19.19 -14.84 0.04
CA GLU A 25 -18.72 -14.76 -1.35
C GLU A 25 -17.34 -14.10 -1.56
N PRO A 26 -16.96 -13.02 -0.83
CA PRO A 26 -15.65 -12.38 -1.00
C PRO A 26 -14.47 -13.20 -0.47
N LEU A 27 -14.73 -14.23 0.35
CA LEU A 27 -13.69 -14.98 1.04
C LEU A 27 -13.26 -16.19 0.19
N THR A 28 -12.00 -16.21 -0.24
CA THR A 28 -11.40 -17.28 -1.06
C THR A 28 -11.38 -18.68 -0.41
N LYS A 29 -11.83 -18.80 0.85
CA LYS A 29 -11.87 -20.04 1.66
C LYS A 29 -13.11 -20.13 2.56
N TRP A 30 -14.24 -19.56 2.13
CA TRP A 30 -15.46 -19.45 2.94
C TRP A 30 -16.08 -20.80 3.30
N GLN A 31 -15.87 -21.86 2.51
CA GLN A 31 -16.36 -23.21 2.78
C GLN A 31 -15.87 -23.73 4.14
N THR A 32 -14.57 -23.55 4.41
CA THR A 32 -13.96 -23.93 5.70
C THR A 32 -14.56 -23.11 6.84
N PHE A 33 -14.82 -21.83 6.62
CA PHE A 33 -15.46 -20.95 7.61
C PHE A 33 -16.93 -21.33 7.87
N GLY A 34 -17.69 -21.68 6.83
CA GLY A 34 -19.10 -22.10 6.94
C GLY A 34 -19.29 -23.34 7.81
N LEU A 35 -18.36 -24.29 7.76
CA LEU A 35 -18.38 -25.48 8.63
C LEU A 35 -18.15 -25.17 10.12
N TYR A 36 -17.57 -24.01 10.46
CA TYR A 36 -17.40 -23.59 11.86
C TYR A 36 -18.64 -22.88 12.42
N LEU A 37 -19.64 -22.58 11.58
CA LEU A 37 -20.86 -21.93 12.02
C LEU A 37 -21.84 -22.94 12.66
N PRO A 38 -22.42 -22.63 13.83
CA PRO A 38 -23.39 -23.51 14.48
C PRO A 38 -24.60 -23.75 13.58
N GLY A 39 -24.92 -25.01 13.29
CA GLY A 39 -26.12 -25.40 12.54
C GLY A 39 -25.91 -25.62 11.04
N ILE A 40 -24.77 -25.22 10.47
CA ILE A 40 -24.45 -25.45 9.05
C ILE A 40 -23.87 -26.86 8.86
N LYS A 41 -24.38 -27.61 7.88
CA LYS A 41 -23.88 -28.94 7.50
C LYS A 41 -23.29 -28.90 6.09
N GLN A 42 -22.47 -29.91 5.77
CA GLN A 42 -21.84 -30.02 4.46
C GLN A 42 -22.85 -29.92 3.30
N LYS A 43 -24.02 -30.57 3.43
CA LYS A 43 -25.11 -30.49 2.44
C LYS A 43 -25.62 -29.07 2.16
N ASP A 44 -25.51 -28.15 3.13
CA ASP A 44 -25.96 -26.77 3.00
C ASP A 44 -24.89 -25.95 2.24
N ILE A 45 -23.62 -26.34 2.38
CA ILE A 45 -22.49 -25.82 1.59
C ILE A 45 -22.58 -26.31 0.14
N ASP A 46 -22.85 -27.60 -0.06
CA ASP A 46 -22.95 -28.21 -1.40
C ASP A 46 -24.11 -27.59 -2.21
N LYS A 47 -25.23 -27.26 -1.54
CA LYS A 47 -26.37 -26.59 -2.17
C LYS A 47 -26.03 -25.18 -2.67
N ILE A 48 -25.18 -24.44 -1.96
CA ILE A 48 -24.71 -23.10 -2.37
C ILE A 48 -23.76 -23.21 -3.57
N GLU A 49 -22.98 -24.30 -3.67
CA GLU A 49 -22.12 -24.58 -4.81
C GLU A 49 -22.92 -24.97 -6.06
N GLU A 50 -23.98 -25.75 -5.89
CA GLU A 50 -24.88 -26.14 -6.98
C GLU A 50 -25.67 -24.95 -7.54
N ASP A 51 -26.14 -24.03 -6.69
CA ASP A 51 -26.86 -22.81 -7.11
C ASP A 51 -25.98 -21.82 -7.90
N LYS A 52 -24.64 -21.93 -7.82
CA LYS A 52 -23.72 -21.16 -8.66
C LYS A 52 -23.67 -21.63 -10.12
N THR A 53 -24.14 -22.84 -10.42
CA THR A 53 -24.05 -23.43 -11.77
C THR A 53 -25.26 -23.13 -12.67
N GLY A 54 -26.31 -22.47 -12.14
CA GLY A 54 -27.56 -22.17 -12.85
C GLY A 54 -27.76 -20.72 -13.29
N VAL A 55 -26.77 -19.83 -13.15
CA VAL A 55 -26.88 -18.43 -13.59
C VAL A 55 -26.25 -18.29 -14.97
N GLU A 56 -27.10 -18.06 -15.97
CA GLU A 56 -26.71 -17.57 -17.29
C GLU A 56 -25.76 -16.38 -17.14
N SER A 57 -24.55 -16.54 -17.66
CA SER A 57 -23.42 -15.62 -17.53
C SER A 57 -23.85 -14.16 -17.84
N PRO A 58 -23.87 -13.24 -16.86
CA PRO A 58 -23.85 -11.82 -17.18
C PRO A 58 -22.56 -11.55 -17.97
N PRO A 59 -22.56 -10.61 -18.95
CA PRO A 59 -21.39 -10.36 -19.79
C PRO A 59 -20.20 -10.16 -18.86
N ALA A 60 -19.18 -11.02 -19.01
CA ALA A 60 -18.04 -11.15 -18.12
C ALA A 60 -17.67 -9.80 -17.52
N VAL A 61 -18.06 -9.57 -16.26
CA VAL A 61 -17.50 -8.45 -15.51
C VAL A 61 -16.01 -8.72 -15.54
N ALA A 62 -15.28 -7.85 -16.24
CA ALA A 62 -13.86 -8.00 -16.44
C ALA A 62 -13.22 -8.36 -15.09
N PRO A 63 -12.23 -9.29 -15.07
CA PRO A 63 -11.51 -9.59 -13.83
C PRO A 63 -11.16 -8.26 -13.14
N PRO A 64 -11.34 -8.16 -11.80
CA PRO A 64 -10.99 -6.93 -11.09
C PRO A 64 -9.61 -6.50 -11.60
N PRO A 65 -9.45 -5.24 -12.02
CA PRO A 65 -8.23 -4.78 -12.66
C PRO A 65 -7.06 -5.22 -11.79
N PRO A 66 -5.99 -5.77 -12.39
CA PRO A 66 -4.91 -6.39 -11.63
C PRO A 66 -4.47 -5.43 -10.53
N SER A 67 -4.78 -5.79 -9.29
CA SER A 67 -4.40 -4.97 -8.14
C SER A 67 -2.88 -4.98 -8.09
N VAL A 68 -2.27 -3.81 -8.20
CA VAL A 68 -0.81 -3.68 -8.12
C VAL A 68 -0.31 -4.36 -6.85
N ASP A 69 0.65 -5.27 -6.97
CA ASP A 69 1.28 -5.92 -5.82
C ASP A 69 2.12 -4.90 -5.06
N ILE A 70 1.55 -4.37 -3.97
CA ILE A 70 2.17 -3.37 -3.12
C ILE A 70 3.47 -3.87 -2.48
N ASN A 71 3.56 -5.16 -2.15
CA ASN A 71 4.79 -5.70 -1.55
C ASN A 71 5.91 -5.77 -2.59
N LYS A 72 5.56 -6.12 -3.84
CA LYS A 72 6.50 -6.09 -4.95
C LYS A 72 6.95 -4.65 -5.25
N LEU A 73 6.05 -3.67 -5.21
CA LEU A 73 6.40 -2.25 -5.34
C LEU A 73 7.38 -1.79 -4.26
N ARG A 74 7.11 -2.08 -2.98
CA ARG A 74 8.03 -1.74 -1.88
C ARG A 74 9.41 -2.37 -2.06
N ARG A 75 9.46 -3.61 -2.54
CA ARG A 75 10.73 -4.31 -2.84
C ARG A 75 11.52 -3.58 -3.92
N ILE A 76 10.89 -3.23 -5.04
CA ILE A 76 11.55 -2.49 -6.13
C ILE A 76 12.18 -1.20 -5.59
N ILE A 77 11.42 -0.42 -4.82
CA ILE A 77 11.88 0.86 -4.26
C ILE A 77 13.11 0.65 -3.37
N THR A 78 13.06 -0.34 -2.49
CA THR A 78 14.14 -0.63 -1.53
C THR A 78 15.39 -1.17 -2.23
N GLU A 79 15.23 -2.03 -3.24
CA GLU A 79 16.36 -2.59 -4.01
C GLU A 79 17.10 -1.54 -4.83
N VAL A 80 16.40 -0.57 -5.42
CA VAL A 80 17.04 0.54 -6.15
C VAL A 80 17.90 1.40 -5.21
N ILE A 81 17.39 1.74 -4.02
CA ILE A 81 18.20 2.47 -3.01
C ILE A 81 19.44 1.65 -2.63
N ARG A 82 19.26 0.35 -2.37
CA ARG A 82 20.34 -0.55 -1.95
C ARG A 82 21.43 -0.68 -3.01
N THR A 83 21.04 -0.79 -4.28
CA THR A 83 21.98 -0.90 -5.41
C THR A 83 22.83 0.35 -5.55
N ASN A 84 22.26 1.52 -5.28
CA ASN A 84 22.93 2.81 -5.37
C ASN A 84 23.61 3.28 -4.07
N TYR A 85 23.59 2.45 -3.01
CA TYR A 85 23.97 2.83 -1.64
C TYR A 85 25.30 3.59 -1.56
N ALA A 86 26.38 3.04 -2.10
CA ALA A 86 27.72 3.60 -1.91
C ALA A 86 27.89 4.96 -2.59
N THR A 87 27.44 5.07 -3.84
CA THR A 87 27.50 6.30 -4.63
C THR A 87 26.59 7.36 -4.03
N PHE A 88 25.38 6.97 -3.67
CA PHE A 88 24.41 7.90 -3.11
C PHE A 88 24.83 8.40 -1.73
N ASN A 89 25.27 7.52 -0.82
CA ASN A 89 25.81 7.91 0.47
C ASN A 89 26.98 8.90 0.34
N LYS A 90 27.93 8.64 -0.57
CA LYS A 90 29.04 9.56 -0.85
C LYS A 90 28.54 10.93 -1.32
N SER A 91 27.50 10.97 -2.15
CA SER A 91 26.93 12.22 -2.65
C SER A 91 26.26 13.05 -1.55
N LEU A 92 25.58 12.41 -0.59
CA LEU A 92 24.84 13.12 0.46
C LEU A 92 25.73 13.55 1.63
N LYS A 93 26.94 12.99 1.75
CA LYS A 93 27.81 13.13 2.94
C LYS A 93 28.01 14.59 3.40
N GLU A 94 28.30 15.50 2.47
CA GLU A 94 28.59 16.90 2.80
C GLU A 94 27.32 17.72 3.14
N ASN A 95 26.14 17.23 2.76
CA ASN A 95 24.86 17.94 2.91
C ASN A 95 23.88 17.22 3.84
N ILE A 96 24.33 16.17 4.53
CA ILE A 96 23.43 15.24 5.23
C ILE A 96 22.58 15.91 6.31
N SER A 97 23.14 16.86 7.04
CA SER A 97 22.40 17.62 8.06
C SER A 97 21.33 18.53 7.46
N GLN A 98 21.57 19.09 6.27
CA GLN A 98 20.57 19.91 5.60
C GLN A 98 19.44 19.05 5.03
N ILE A 99 19.79 17.94 4.36
CA ILE A 99 18.82 16.98 3.84
C ILE A 99 17.96 16.41 4.98
N SER A 100 18.56 16.10 6.12
CA SER A 100 17.82 15.59 7.29
C SER A 100 16.77 16.58 7.78
N ARG A 101 17.08 17.88 7.81
CA ARG A 101 16.08 18.91 8.17
C ARG A 101 14.93 18.98 7.18
N GLU A 102 15.21 18.87 5.89
CA GLU A 102 14.18 18.86 4.84
C GLU A 102 13.29 17.61 4.93
N MET A 103 13.90 16.44 5.13
CA MET A 103 13.18 15.18 5.32
C MET A 103 12.30 15.22 6.58
N PHE A 104 12.80 15.77 7.69
CA PHE A 104 12.02 15.98 8.90
C PHE A 104 10.83 16.92 8.65
N ALA A 105 11.05 18.06 7.99
CA ALA A 105 9.99 19.02 7.64
C ALA A 105 8.88 18.39 6.77
N ARG A 106 9.22 17.37 5.99
CA ARG A 106 8.29 16.61 5.13
C ARG A 106 7.64 15.42 5.84
N GLY A 107 7.97 15.19 7.11
CA GLY A 107 7.42 14.13 7.95
C GLY A 107 7.99 12.75 7.65
N LEU A 108 9.22 12.68 7.13
CA LEU A 108 9.91 11.41 6.84
C LEU A 108 10.79 10.93 8.00
N LEU A 109 11.17 11.83 8.91
CA LEU A 109 12.08 11.53 10.01
C LEU A 109 11.50 11.89 11.36
N SER A 110 11.96 11.17 12.38
CA SER A 110 11.86 11.57 13.77
C SER A 110 12.80 12.74 14.10
N GLU A 111 12.51 13.42 15.20
CA GLU A 111 13.39 14.47 15.71
C GLU A 111 14.78 13.94 16.08
N SER A 112 14.89 12.69 16.54
CA SER A 112 16.17 12.09 16.89
C SER A 112 17.10 11.97 15.67
N VAL A 113 16.58 11.54 14.53
CA VAL A 113 17.37 11.39 13.29
C VAL A 113 17.63 12.73 12.62
N LYS A 114 16.74 13.71 12.82
CA LYS A 114 16.99 15.11 12.46
C LYS A 114 18.25 15.65 13.15
N GLU A 115 18.39 15.44 14.47
CA GLU A 115 19.51 15.94 15.27
C GLU A 115 20.83 15.17 15.03
N TYR A 116 20.75 13.86 14.83
CA TYR A 116 21.93 12.99 14.65
C TYR A 116 21.87 12.19 13.34
N PRO A 117 21.97 12.85 12.18
CA PRO A 117 21.76 12.19 10.90
C PRO A 117 22.97 11.36 10.46
N SER A 118 22.68 10.15 10.01
CA SER A 118 23.55 9.31 9.19
C SER A 118 22.77 8.77 7.99
N TYR A 119 23.45 8.43 6.90
CA TYR A 119 22.76 7.92 5.72
C TYR A 119 21.91 6.70 6.07
N ASP A 120 22.48 5.77 6.86
CA ASP A 120 21.76 4.61 7.39
C ASP A 120 20.50 4.97 8.16
N SER A 121 20.55 5.99 9.03
CA SER A 121 19.38 6.41 9.80
C SER A 121 18.28 7.01 8.91
N LEU A 122 18.66 7.80 7.89
CA LEU A 122 17.72 8.40 6.95
C LEU A 122 16.99 7.31 6.15
N ILE A 123 17.75 6.34 5.62
CA ILE A 123 17.18 5.25 4.83
C ILE A 123 16.32 4.32 5.69
N ARG A 124 16.74 3.99 6.91
CA ARG A 124 15.94 3.14 7.83
C ARG A 124 14.59 3.76 8.16
N GLU A 125 14.54 5.05 8.45
CA GLU A 125 13.27 5.73 8.71
C GLU A 125 12.41 5.85 7.45
N PHE A 126 13.03 6.13 6.31
CA PHE A 126 12.34 6.11 5.02
C PHE A 126 11.70 4.73 4.73
N GLU A 127 12.46 3.64 4.87
CA GLU A 127 11.98 2.26 4.66
C GLU A 127 10.89 1.86 5.66
N ALA A 128 11.04 2.25 6.94
CA ALA A 128 10.01 2.03 7.94
C ALA A 128 8.70 2.75 7.52
N GLY A 129 8.80 4.02 7.14
CA GLY A 129 7.67 4.81 6.63
C GLY A 129 7.02 4.19 5.40
N LEU A 130 7.82 3.68 4.47
CA LEU A 130 7.37 3.00 3.25
C LEU A 130 6.55 1.74 3.56
N ASN A 131 6.99 0.95 4.55
CA ASN A 131 6.30 -0.29 4.95
C ASN A 131 4.89 -0.06 5.53
N PHE A 132 4.61 1.13 6.07
CA PHE A 132 3.27 1.48 6.54
C PHE A 132 2.30 1.85 5.40
N LYS A 133 2.79 2.23 4.21
CA LYS A 133 1.94 2.71 3.09
C LYS A 133 1.17 1.57 2.44
N LYS A 134 -0.16 1.67 2.30
CA LYS A 134 -1.02 0.58 1.82
C LYS A 134 -1.52 0.72 0.38
N SER A 135 -1.22 1.82 -0.29
CA SER A 135 -1.63 2.10 -1.67
C SER A 135 -0.47 2.64 -2.50
N VAL A 136 -0.59 2.52 -3.83
CA VAL A 136 0.40 3.07 -4.78
C VAL A 136 0.57 4.57 -4.56
N LYS A 137 -0.53 5.34 -4.48
CA LYS A 137 -0.46 6.79 -4.24
C LYS A 137 0.25 7.17 -2.94
N ALA A 138 0.00 6.45 -1.85
CA ALA A 138 0.67 6.71 -0.59
C ALA A 138 2.18 6.38 -0.63
N ILE A 139 2.57 5.43 -1.49
CA ILE A 139 3.97 5.11 -1.76
C ILE A 139 4.60 6.18 -2.65
N GLU A 140 3.94 6.60 -3.73
CA GLU A 140 4.36 7.70 -4.61
C GLU A 140 4.63 8.98 -3.81
N GLU A 141 3.67 9.40 -2.97
CA GLU A 141 3.82 10.58 -2.10
C GLU A 141 5.01 10.45 -1.14
N HIS A 142 5.24 9.26 -0.59
CA HIS A 142 6.35 9.01 0.34
C HIS A 142 7.71 9.08 -0.38
N CYS A 143 7.82 8.45 -1.54
CA CYS A 143 8.99 8.51 -2.41
C CYS A 143 9.25 9.92 -2.91
N LYS A 144 8.21 10.63 -3.36
CA LYS A 144 8.32 12.02 -3.83
C LYS A 144 8.85 12.95 -2.75
N LYS A 145 8.33 12.86 -1.51
CA LYS A 145 8.87 13.63 -0.39
C LYS A 145 10.35 13.36 -0.16
N PHE A 146 10.79 12.10 -0.30
CA PHE A 146 12.19 11.72 -0.14
C PHE A 146 13.06 12.39 -1.21
N ILE A 147 12.67 12.26 -2.49
CA ILE A 147 13.40 12.87 -3.61
C ILE A 147 13.42 14.40 -3.51
N GLU A 148 12.27 15.03 -3.25
CA GLU A 148 12.17 16.48 -3.12
C GLU A 148 13.00 17.03 -1.95
N SER A 149 13.19 16.25 -0.87
CA SER A 149 14.08 16.64 0.24
C SER A 149 15.52 16.81 -0.24
N ILE A 150 15.96 15.93 -1.14
CA ILE A 150 17.33 15.90 -1.65
C ILE A 150 17.51 16.91 -2.79
N LEU A 151 16.49 17.11 -3.63
CA LEU A 151 16.48 18.12 -4.70
C LEU A 151 16.56 19.56 -4.19
N THR A 152 16.37 19.81 -2.89
CA THR A 152 16.68 21.12 -2.29
C THR A 152 18.17 21.47 -2.36
N GLN A 153 19.02 20.45 -2.49
CA GLN A 153 20.47 20.59 -2.63
C GLN A 153 20.82 20.74 -4.12
N LYS A 154 21.92 21.42 -4.41
CA LYS A 154 22.46 21.56 -5.77
C LYS A 154 23.62 20.59 -6.00
N GLY A 155 23.89 20.27 -7.26
CA GLY A 155 25.08 19.52 -7.65
C GLY A 155 24.90 18.00 -7.48
N PRO A 156 25.92 17.25 -7.01
CA PRO A 156 25.87 15.79 -6.99
C PRO A 156 24.63 15.17 -6.32
N PRO A 157 24.12 15.67 -5.16
CA PRO A 157 22.89 15.15 -4.57
C PRO A 157 21.67 15.28 -5.49
N GLU A 158 21.57 16.41 -6.21
CA GLU A 158 20.48 16.72 -7.13
C GLU A 158 20.45 15.73 -8.30
N SER A 159 21.61 15.50 -8.92
CA SER A 159 21.77 14.57 -10.04
C SER A 159 21.41 13.13 -9.62
N HIS A 160 21.92 12.65 -8.49
CA HIS A 160 21.64 11.29 -8.04
C HIS A 160 20.19 11.11 -7.58
N ALA A 161 19.56 12.14 -6.99
CA ALA A 161 18.15 12.07 -6.64
C ALA A 161 17.27 11.88 -7.88
N ARG A 162 17.60 12.55 -8.99
CA ARG A 162 16.91 12.32 -10.28
C ARG A 162 17.19 10.94 -10.84
N GLU A 163 18.43 10.46 -10.77
CA GLU A 163 18.80 9.11 -11.20
C GLU A 163 18.00 8.03 -10.46
N ILE A 164 17.91 8.11 -9.11
CA ILE A 164 17.09 7.19 -8.30
C ILE A 164 15.61 7.25 -8.71
N ALA A 165 15.08 8.46 -8.92
CA ALA A 165 13.68 8.62 -9.32
C ALA A 165 13.42 8.02 -10.72
N GLU A 166 14.38 8.12 -11.64
CA GLU A 166 14.34 7.52 -12.98
C GLU A 166 14.36 5.98 -12.88
N GLU A 167 15.32 5.42 -12.12
CA GLU A 167 15.43 3.98 -11.90
C GLU A 167 14.17 3.38 -11.27
N TRP A 168 13.55 4.08 -10.31
CA TRP A 168 12.26 3.66 -9.78
C TRP A 168 11.17 3.62 -10.85
N ARG A 169 11.08 4.65 -11.70
CA ARG A 169 10.07 4.68 -12.78
C ARG A 169 10.29 3.57 -13.79
N GLU A 170 11.54 3.37 -14.21
CA GLU A 170 11.90 2.33 -15.17
C GLU A 170 11.61 0.93 -14.63
N GLU A 171 12.05 0.61 -13.41
CA GLU A 171 11.86 -0.74 -12.87
C GLU A 171 10.41 -1.03 -12.46
N VAL A 172 9.65 -0.02 -12.01
CA VAL A 172 8.22 -0.17 -11.76
C VAL A 172 7.47 -0.39 -13.07
N LEU A 173 7.74 0.39 -14.11
CA LEU A 173 7.10 0.22 -15.41
C LEU A 173 7.41 -1.16 -16.02
N LYS A 174 8.67 -1.60 -15.94
CA LYS A 174 9.11 -2.90 -16.44
C LYS A 174 8.50 -4.08 -15.67
N THR A 175 8.36 -3.96 -14.35
CA THR A 175 8.03 -5.10 -13.47
C THR A 175 6.55 -5.17 -13.05
N LEU A 176 5.88 -4.02 -12.98
CA LEU A 176 4.50 -3.86 -12.53
C LEU A 176 3.59 -3.24 -13.61
N HIS A 177 4.15 -2.80 -14.74
CA HIS A 177 3.40 -2.36 -15.92
C HIS A 177 2.50 -1.14 -15.68
N PHE A 178 2.95 -0.19 -14.84
CA PHE A 178 2.30 1.10 -14.65
C PHE A 178 3.31 2.24 -14.43
N GLU A 179 2.89 3.47 -14.65
CA GLU A 179 3.72 4.66 -14.45
C GLU A 179 3.79 5.07 -12.98
N PHE A 180 5.00 5.31 -12.48
CA PHE A 180 5.24 5.66 -11.08
C PHE A 180 5.55 7.15 -10.93
N ASN A 181 4.71 7.90 -10.21
CA ASN A 181 4.77 9.36 -10.18
C ASN A 181 5.55 9.86 -8.96
N VAL A 182 6.86 10.08 -9.13
CA VAL A 182 7.78 10.47 -8.04
C VAL A 182 8.57 11.76 -8.28
N LEU A 183 8.38 12.40 -9.43
CA LEU A 183 8.89 13.73 -9.76
C LEU A 183 7.71 14.67 -9.99
#